data_AF-A0A1Y6MIT9-F1
#
_entry.id   AF-A0A1Y6MIT9-F1
#
_cell.length_a   1.000
_cell.length_b   1.000
_cell.length_c   1.000
_cell.angle_alpha   90.00
_cell.angle_beta   90.00
_cell.angle_gamma   90.00
#
_symmetry.space_group_name_H-M   'P 1'
#
loop_
_entity.id
_entity.type
_entity.pdbx_description
1 polymer ?
#
loop_
_entity_poly.entity_id
_entity_poly.type
_entity_poly.pdbx_seq_one_letter_code
_entity_poly.pdbx_strand_id
1 'polypeptide(L)'
;MKSIAEFIAQIESNNSNYNIWVYAQQGCYKQLKNTNKSNRFSYLKRMIESHMQIIIELDNNKLKQFLLLSEINVATHIVFKNSKVTAITA
;
A
#
# COMPACT_ATOMS: atom_id res chain seq x y z
N MET A 1 -8.24 -8.58 7.55
CA MET A 1 -8.01 -8.53 6.07
C MET A 1 -9.25 -7.97 5.35
N LYS A 2 -9.10 -7.42 4.13
CA LYS A 2 -10.23 -6.97 3.27
C LYS A 2 -9.84 -7.02 1.79
N SER A 3 -10.82 -6.91 0.88
CA SER A 3 -10.51 -6.86 -0.55
C SER A 3 -9.74 -5.58 -0.93
N ILE A 4 -8.97 -5.62 -2.02
CA ILE A 4 -8.24 -4.42 -2.48
C ILE A 4 -9.23 -3.31 -2.85
N ALA A 5 -10.38 -3.64 -3.45
CA ALA A 5 -11.41 -2.68 -3.80
C ALA A 5 -11.98 -1.96 -2.57
N GLU A 6 -12.36 -2.70 -1.52
CA GLU A 6 -12.82 -2.11 -0.26
C GLU A 6 -11.73 -1.27 0.41
N PHE A 7 -10.47 -1.72 0.33
CA PHE A 7 -9.35 -0.95 0.85
C PHE A 7 -9.20 0.41 0.13
N ILE A 8 -9.23 0.42 -1.20
CA ILE A 8 -9.16 1.66 -2.00
C ILE A 8 -10.33 2.58 -1.67
N ALA A 9 -11.55 2.05 -1.64
CA ALA A 9 -12.75 2.84 -1.32
C ALA A 9 -12.63 3.49 0.07
N GLN A 10 -12.09 2.77 1.05
CA GLN A 10 -11.89 3.31 2.39
C GLN A 10 -10.85 4.44 2.44
N ILE A 11 -9.69 4.28 1.79
CA ILE A 11 -8.65 5.32 1.80
C ILE A 11 -9.09 6.57 1.02
N GLU A 12 -9.90 6.39 -0.03
CA GLU A 12 -10.50 7.45 -0.83
C GLU A 12 -11.56 8.21 -0.03
N SER A 13 -12.51 7.50 0.59
CA SER A 13 -13.54 8.07 1.45
C SER A 13 -12.97 8.83 2.65
N ASN A 14 -11.89 8.34 3.24
CA ASN A 14 -11.23 8.98 4.38
C ASN A 14 -10.25 10.09 3.96
N ASN A 15 -10.08 10.37 2.67
CA ASN A 15 -9.09 11.30 2.12
C ASN A 15 -7.69 11.12 2.76
N SER A 16 -7.29 9.85 2.96
CA SER A 16 -6.11 9.52 3.76
C SER A 16 -4.84 9.88 3.02
N ASN A 17 -3.86 10.43 3.74
CA ASN A 17 -2.51 10.54 3.21
C ASN A 17 -1.82 9.18 3.29
N TYR A 18 -1.11 8.83 2.21
CA TYR A 18 -0.41 7.55 2.16
C TYR A 18 0.89 7.65 1.36
N ASN A 19 1.84 6.81 1.78
CA ASN A 19 3.06 6.51 1.07
C ASN A 19 2.91 5.18 0.33
N ILE A 20 3.50 5.11 -0.86
CA ILE A 20 3.55 3.88 -1.65
C ILE A 20 4.98 3.37 -1.61
N TRP A 21 5.13 2.08 -1.32
CA TRP A 21 6.39 1.38 -1.37
C TRP A 21 6.28 0.22 -2.35
N VAL A 22 7.27 0.07 -3.23
CA VAL A 22 7.28 -0.95 -4.27
C VAL A 22 8.41 -1.92 -4.01
N TYR A 23 8.14 -3.22 -4.23
CA TYR A 23 9.17 -4.23 -4.17
C TYR A 23 10.31 -3.91 -5.13
N ALA A 24 11.54 -3.89 -4.62
CA ALA A 24 12.73 -3.63 -5.43
C ALA A 24 13.54 -4.92 -5.62
N GLN A 25 14.21 -5.39 -4.56
CA GLN A 25 15.04 -6.59 -4.61
C GLN A 25 15.30 -7.12 -3.19
N GLN A 26 15.59 -8.41 -3.04
CA GLN A 26 16.03 -9.04 -1.78
C GLN A 26 15.06 -8.83 -0.60
N GLY A 27 13.75 -8.85 -0.85
CA GLY A 27 12.75 -8.61 0.18
C GLY A 27 12.64 -7.14 0.62
N CYS A 28 13.39 -6.23 0.00
CA CYS A 28 13.35 -4.80 0.29
C CYS A 28 12.38 -4.06 -0.62
N TYR A 29 11.73 -3.05 -0.05
CA TYR A 29 10.85 -2.13 -0.74
C TYR A 29 11.49 -0.74 -0.82
N LYS A 30 11.15 0.02 -1.85
CA LYS A 30 11.55 1.42 -2.00
C LYS A 30 10.33 2.31 -2.03
N GLN A 31 10.37 3.39 -1.27
CA GLN A 31 9.32 4.39 -1.27
C GLN A 31 9.32 5.13 -2.62
N LEU A 32 8.15 5.21 -3.24
CA LEU A 32 7.95 6.10 -4.37
C LEU A 32 7.73 7.52 -3.85
N LYS A 33 8.53 8.47 -4.34
CA LYS A 33 8.31 9.89 -4.05
C LYS A 33 7.00 10.31 -4.71
N ASN A 34 5.99 10.56 -3.89
CA ASN A 34 4.68 10.99 -4.37
C ASN A 34 4.75 12.47 -4.77
N THR A 35 4.89 12.76 -6.07
CA THR A 35 5.10 14.13 -6.57
C THR A 35 3.80 14.89 -6.86
N ASN A 36 2.63 14.23 -6.88
CA ASN A 36 1.38 14.90 -7.24
C ASN A 36 0.18 14.47 -6.39
N LYS A 37 -0.32 15.39 -5.56
CA LYS A 37 -1.47 15.17 -4.67
C LYS A 37 -2.81 15.07 -5.40
N SER A 38 -2.92 15.60 -6.63
CA SER A 38 -4.16 15.70 -7.39
C SER A 38 -4.65 14.38 -8.02
N ASN A 39 -3.76 13.40 -8.23
CA ASN A 39 -4.06 12.13 -8.91
C ASN A 39 -3.60 10.88 -8.13
N ARG A 40 -3.60 10.95 -6.80
CA ARG A 40 -3.05 9.89 -5.95
C ARG A 40 -3.75 8.54 -6.16
N PHE A 41 -5.08 8.53 -6.18
CA PHE A 41 -5.85 7.28 -6.30
C PHE A 41 -5.82 6.66 -7.70
N SER A 42 -5.80 7.46 -8.77
CA SER A 42 -5.63 6.96 -10.13
C SER A 42 -4.24 6.34 -10.34
N TYR A 43 -3.21 6.94 -9.75
CA TYR A 43 -1.86 6.36 -9.74
C TYR A 43 -1.82 5.02 -8.99
N LEU A 44 -2.47 4.94 -7.83
CA LEU A 44 -2.55 3.69 -7.06
C LEU A 44 -3.27 2.58 -7.83
N LYS A 45 -4.42 2.87 -8.45
CA LYS A 45 -5.17 1.91 -9.27
C LYS A 45 -4.29 1.33 -10.38
N ARG A 46 -3.59 2.18 -11.13
CA ARG A 46 -2.68 1.76 -12.21
C ARG A 46 -1.55 0.85 -11.72
N MET A 47 -1.02 1.12 -10.52
CA MET A 47 0.03 0.29 -9.94
C MET A 47 -0.47 -1.10 -9.54
N ILE A 48 -1.69 -1.18 -9.02
CA ILE A 48 -2.34 -2.45 -8.66
C ILE A 48 -2.60 -3.29 -9.91
N GLU A 49 -3.09 -2.66 -10.99
CA GLU A 49 -3.28 -3.28 -12.30
C GLU A 49 -1.96 -3.77 -12.93
N SER A 50 -0.83 -3.18 -12.54
CA SER A 50 0.50 -3.60 -13.02
C SER A 50 1.04 -4.85 -12.30
N HIS A 51 0.23 -5.49 -11.43
CA HIS A 51 0.61 -6.65 -10.62
C HIS A 51 1.91 -6.49 -9.81
N MET A 52 2.26 -5.24 -9.49
CA MET A 52 3.43 -4.93 -8.68
C MET A 52 3.12 -5.24 -7.21
N GLN A 53 4.07 -5.83 -6.50
CA GLN A 53 3.93 -6.01 -5.05
C GLN A 53 4.15 -4.67 -4.34
N ILE A 54 3.10 -4.18 -3.69
CA ILE A 54 3.03 -2.81 -3.17
C ILE A 54 2.65 -2.83 -1.69
N ILE A 55 3.31 -1.98 -0.91
CA ILE A 55 2.92 -1.64 0.44
C ILE A 55 2.36 -0.22 0.47
N ILE A 56 1.23 -0.07 1.15
CA ILE A 56 0.60 1.22 1.43
C ILE A 56 0.77 1.52 2.92
N GLU A 57 1.44 2.62 3.20
CA GLU A 57 1.61 3.13 4.56
C GLU A 57 0.70 4.35 4.72
N LEU A 58 -0.30 4.23 5.60
CA LEU A 58 -1.26 5.28 5.90
C LEU A 58 -0.76 6.14 7.07
N ASP A 59 -0.86 7.45 6.89
CA ASP A 59 -0.52 8.46 7.90
C ASP A 59 -1.79 9.02 8.54
N ASN A 60 -2.49 8.18 9.31
CA ASN A 60 -3.76 8.52 9.97
C ASN A 60 -3.66 8.30 11.49
N ASN A 61 -2.94 9.17 12.21
CA ASN A 61 -2.70 9.18 13.68
C ASN A 61 -1.97 7.95 14.27
N LYS A 62 -2.01 6.80 13.60
CA LYS A 62 -1.18 5.61 13.83
C LYS A 62 -0.68 5.14 12.48
N LEU A 63 0.63 4.97 12.34
CA LEU A 63 1.23 4.37 11.15
C LEU A 63 0.67 2.96 10.97
N LYS A 64 -0.12 2.78 9.90
CA LYS A 64 -0.67 1.48 9.52
C LYS A 64 -0.09 1.10 8.17
N GLN A 65 0.59 -0.03 8.10
CA GLN A 65 1.10 -0.56 6.85
C GLN A 65 0.25 -1.73 6.37
N PHE A 66 0.01 -1.74 5.06
CA PHE A 66 -0.76 -2.76 4.37
C PHE A 66 0.04 -3.30 3.20
N LEU A 67 0.08 -4.62 3.05
CA LEU A 67 0.56 -5.27 1.84
C LEU A 67 -0.62 -5.55 0.92
N LEU A 68 -0.50 -5.14 -0.34
CA LEU A 68 -1.46 -5.49 -1.39
C LEU A 68 -0.98 -6.76 -2.11
N LEU A 69 -1.82 -7.78 -2.06
CA LEU A 69 -1.61 -9.08 -2.70
C LEU A 69 -2.56 -9.16 -3.89
N SER A 70 -2.12 -8.65 -5.03
CA SER A 70 -2.94 -8.55 -6.25
C SER A 70 -3.38 -9.94 -6.76
N GLU A 71 -2.56 -10.97 -6.54
CA GLU A 71 -2.81 -12.36 -6.97
C GLU A 71 -4.07 -12.96 -6.32
N ILE A 72 -4.41 -12.51 -5.11
CA ILE A 72 -5.57 -12.99 -4.36
C ILE A 72 -6.57 -11.88 -4.03
N ASN A 73 -6.38 -10.68 -4.61
CA ASN A 73 -7.22 -9.50 -4.40
C ASN A 73 -7.41 -9.12 -2.91
N VAL A 74 -6.36 -9.20 -2.10
CA VAL A 74 -6.40 -8.92 -0.66
C VAL A 74 -5.47 -7.77 -0.26
N ALA A 75 -5.95 -6.91 0.63
CA ALA A 75 -5.13 -6.01 1.43
C ALA A 75 -5.04 -6.53 2.88
N THR A 76 -3.83 -6.76 3.37
CA THR A 76 -3.57 -7.29 4.72
C THR A 76 -2.66 -6.36 5.52
N HIS A 77 -2.83 -6.34 6.84
CA HIS A 77 -1.89 -5.63 7.70
C HIS A 77 -0.56 -6.37 7.75
N ILE A 78 0.51 -5.60 7.92
CA ILE A 78 1.87 -6.11 8.05
C ILE A 78 2.62 -5.34 9.13
N VAL A 79 3.68 -5.96 9.63
CA VAL A 79 4.76 -5.24 10.31
C VAL A 79 5.80 -4.91 9.25
N PHE A 80 6.05 -3.61 9.06
CA PHE A 80 6.99 -3.09 8.08
C PHE A 80 8.09 -2.30 8.79
N LYS A 81 9.34 -2.75 8.70
CA LYS A 81 10.50 -2.12 9.36
C LYS A 81 11.72 -2.19 8.46
N ASN A 82 12.50 -1.09 8.43
CA ASN A 82 13.73 -0.99 7.65
C ASN A 82 13.53 -1.44 6.19
N SER A 83 12.44 -0.97 5.58
CA SER A 83 12.07 -1.29 4.20
C SER A 83 11.77 -2.76 3.92
N LYS A 84 11.48 -3.59 4.94
CA LYS A 84 11.14 -5.00 4.78
C LYS A 84 9.85 -5.36 5.53
N VAL A 85 9.10 -6.32 4.97
CA VAL A 85 8.00 -6.99 5.69
C VAL A 85 8.62 -7.97 6.68
N THR A 86 8.30 -7.84 7.96
CA THR A 86 8.81 -8.73 9.01
C THR A 86 7.74 -9.67 9.57
N ALA A 87 6.46 -9.33 9.43
CA ALA A 87 5.34 -10.20 9.77
C ALA A 87 4.07 -9.78 9.01
N ILE A 88 3.15 -10.73 8.83
CA ILE A 88 1.77 -10.46 8.43
C ILE A 88 0.92 -10.46 9.69
N THR A 89 0.13 -9.42 9.88
CA THR A 89 -0.79 -9.31 11.01
C THR A 89 -2.21 -9.38 10.43
N ALA A 90 -2.97 -10.41 10.81
CA ALA A 90 -4.30 -10.69 10.28
C ALA A 90 -5.38 -9.86 10.98
#